data_AF-A0A7X1PSN0-F1
#
_entry.id   AF-A0A7X1PSN0-F1
#
_cell.length_a   1.000
_cell.length_b   1.000
_cell.length_c   1.000
_cell.angle_alpha   90.00
_cell.angle_beta   90.00
_cell.angle_gamma   90.00
#
_symmetry.space_group_name_H-M   'P 1'
#
loop_
_entity.id
_entity.type
_entity.pdbx_description
1 polymer ?
#
loop_
_entity_poly.entity_id
_entity_poly.type
_entity_poly.pdbx_seq_one_letter_code
_entity_poly.pdbx_strand_id
1 'polypeptide(L)'
;MRVEDLFCNHVEPETKISPEDISREVTAAYLGHLKAEADRYRCDADVLDKVLGGADHFIDIANSCYEYAVNGRLKTTNLGIQDDNWLDFASFINQARWDEEFHSANSLALGLEKLFKLGAIRARLDLDTLGDAAHKALPTVLQGEECGYLTLAEVAVLAQMNEKSVRNATQPIAPDRLSTRKQGTRTVVDSQEALRWLKGRRNFNPSVFV
;
A
#
# COMPACT_ATOMS: atom_id res chain seq x y z
N MET A 1 -6.57 -15.09 -4.16
CA MET A 1 -5.40 -14.78 -3.32
C MET A 1 -5.02 -13.37 -3.67
N ARG A 2 -4.95 -12.47 -2.68
CA ARG A 2 -4.78 -11.04 -2.94
C ARG A 2 -3.32 -10.76 -3.26
N VAL A 3 -3.05 -9.76 -4.11
CA VAL A 3 -1.67 -9.43 -4.52
C VAL A 3 -0.84 -9.05 -3.30
N GLU A 4 -1.39 -8.26 -2.38
CA GLU A 4 -0.68 -7.87 -1.16
C GLU A 4 -0.42 -9.05 -0.21
N ASP A 5 -1.16 -10.15 -0.30
CA ASP A 5 -0.92 -11.36 0.51
C ASP A 5 0.36 -12.10 0.06
N LEU A 6 0.88 -11.80 -1.14
CA LEU A 6 2.10 -12.43 -1.65
C LEU A 6 3.35 -11.86 -0.99
N PHE A 7 3.38 -10.54 -0.76
CA PHE A 7 4.61 -9.85 -0.35
C PHE A 7 4.43 -8.80 0.76
N CYS A 8 3.24 -8.53 1.29
CA CYS A 8 3.02 -7.54 2.36
C CYS A 8 2.71 -8.19 3.73
N ASN A 9 3.58 -9.13 4.15
CA ASN A 9 3.35 -10.01 5.30
C ASN A 9 3.70 -9.38 6.66
N HIS A 10 4.57 -8.37 6.70
CA HIS A 10 5.13 -7.81 7.94
C HIS A 10 4.68 -6.37 8.23
N VAL A 11 3.51 -5.98 7.72
CA VAL A 11 3.01 -4.61 7.87
C VAL A 11 2.55 -4.35 9.30
N GLU A 12 3.22 -3.41 9.96
CA GLU A 12 2.80 -2.84 11.25
C GLU A 12 1.83 -1.67 11.04
N PRO A 13 0.54 -1.78 11.45
CA PRO A 13 -0.47 -0.76 11.17
C PRO A 13 -0.15 0.66 11.69
N GLU A 14 0.47 0.79 12.85
CA GLU A 14 0.76 2.06 13.53
C GLU A 14 1.94 2.84 12.95
N THR A 15 2.84 2.19 12.19
CA THR A 15 4.08 2.80 11.71
C THR A 15 3.82 3.86 10.64
N LYS A 16 4.08 5.12 10.93
CA LYS A 16 3.81 6.19 9.94
C LYS A 16 4.79 6.10 8.77
N ILE A 17 4.31 6.46 7.60
CA ILE A 17 5.14 6.59 6.40
C ILE A 17 5.16 8.06 5.97
N SER A 18 6.38 8.59 5.78
CA SER A 18 6.61 9.90 5.18
C SER A 18 7.20 9.76 3.77
N PRO A 19 7.01 10.75 2.88
CA PRO A 19 7.67 10.78 1.57
C PRO A 19 9.20 10.69 1.67
N GLU A 20 9.79 11.27 2.71
CA GLU A 20 11.23 11.21 2.97
C GLU A 20 11.68 9.78 3.32
N ASP A 21 10.90 9.07 4.15
CA ASP A 21 11.17 7.68 4.49
C ASP A 21 11.05 6.77 3.26
N ILE A 22 10.03 6.99 2.42
CA ILE A 22 9.83 6.27 1.15
C ILE A 22 11.03 6.46 0.23
N SER A 23 11.46 7.70 0.02
CA SER A 23 12.56 7.99 -0.90
C SER A 23 13.87 7.34 -0.44
N ARG A 24 14.12 7.35 0.88
CA ARG A 24 15.27 6.67 1.49
C ARG A 24 15.19 5.15 1.30
N GLU A 25 14.01 4.57 1.50
CA GLU A 25 13.81 3.13 1.40
C GLU A 25 13.89 2.63 -0.05
N VAL A 26 13.32 3.38 -1.01
CA VAL A 26 13.50 3.11 -2.45
C VAL A 26 14.98 3.12 -2.81
N THR A 27 15.72 4.13 -2.35
CA THR A 27 17.18 4.22 -2.62
C THR A 27 17.92 3.00 -2.07
N ALA A 28 17.63 2.59 -0.84
CA ALA A 28 18.26 1.42 -0.23
C ALA A 28 17.91 0.12 -0.98
N ALA A 29 16.63 -0.08 -1.30
CA ALA A 29 16.15 -1.24 -2.05
C ALA A 29 16.78 -1.31 -3.45
N TYR A 30 16.88 -0.17 -4.15
CA TYR A 30 17.50 -0.07 -5.46
C TYR A 30 19.01 -0.37 -5.42
N LEU A 31 19.74 0.16 -4.43
CA LEU A 31 21.17 -0.14 -4.28
C LEU A 31 21.41 -1.62 -3.95
N GLY A 32 20.54 -2.23 -3.13
CA GLY A 32 20.58 -3.67 -2.89
C GLY A 32 20.30 -4.48 -4.15
N HIS A 33 19.29 -4.09 -4.93
CA HIS A 33 18.98 -4.70 -6.22
C HIS A 33 20.17 -4.64 -7.18
N LEU A 34 20.80 -3.46 -7.32
CA LEU A 34 22.00 -3.30 -8.15
C LEU A 34 23.11 -4.25 -7.75
N LYS A 35 23.38 -4.39 -6.45
CA LYS A 35 24.38 -5.32 -5.94
C LYS A 35 24.03 -6.76 -6.30
N ALA A 36 22.79 -7.18 -6.06
CA ALA A 36 22.34 -8.54 -6.35
C ALA A 36 22.43 -8.89 -7.85
N GLU A 37 22.03 -7.97 -8.73
CA GLU A 37 22.10 -8.20 -10.18
C GLU A 37 23.54 -8.12 -10.70
N ALA A 38 24.36 -7.21 -10.17
CA ALA A 38 25.79 -7.13 -10.51
C ALA A 38 26.52 -8.42 -10.15
N ASP A 39 26.26 -8.97 -8.96
CA ASP A 39 26.80 -10.25 -8.51
C ASP A 39 26.29 -11.41 -9.39
N ARG A 40 24.99 -11.43 -9.69
CA ARG A 40 24.34 -12.47 -10.51
C ARG A 40 24.90 -12.54 -11.93
N TYR A 41 25.03 -11.38 -12.59
CA TYR A 41 25.48 -11.29 -13.99
C TYR A 41 26.98 -11.05 -14.11
N ARG A 42 27.71 -10.95 -12.99
CA ARG A 42 29.15 -10.69 -12.93
C ARG A 42 29.53 -9.43 -13.71
N CYS A 43 28.77 -8.37 -13.52
CA CYS A 43 29.00 -7.07 -14.13
C CYS A 43 29.31 -6.00 -13.09
N ASP A 44 29.76 -4.84 -13.57
CA ASP A 44 30.07 -3.69 -12.72
C ASP A 44 28.78 -2.96 -12.32
N ALA A 45 28.62 -2.70 -11.02
CA ALA A 45 27.40 -2.08 -10.48
C ALA A 45 27.22 -0.64 -10.95
N ASP A 46 28.29 0.14 -11.12
CA ASP A 46 28.20 1.53 -11.59
C ASP A 46 27.80 1.60 -13.08
N VAL A 47 28.24 0.62 -13.87
CA VAL A 47 27.79 0.47 -15.26
C VAL A 47 26.32 0.07 -15.30
N LEU A 48 25.90 -0.88 -14.45
CA LEU A 48 24.51 -1.32 -14.38
C LEU A 48 23.58 -0.17 -13.95
N ASP A 49 23.98 0.61 -12.95
CA ASP A 49 23.22 1.79 -12.49
C ASP A 49 22.96 2.79 -13.61
N LYS A 50 23.97 3.09 -14.43
CA LYS A 50 23.83 3.98 -15.60
C LYS A 50 22.87 3.44 -16.65
N VAL A 51 22.73 2.12 -16.77
CA VAL A 51 21.79 1.49 -17.71
C VAL A 51 20.36 1.53 -17.15
N LEU A 52 20.21 1.29 -15.85
CA LEU A 52 18.89 1.28 -15.19
C LEU A 52 18.34 2.68 -14.91
N GLY A 53 19.20 3.70 -14.91
CA GLY A 53 18.79 5.10 -14.79
C GLY A 53 18.60 5.61 -13.35
N GLY A 54 19.12 4.88 -12.36
CA GLY A 54 19.10 5.29 -10.96
C GLY A 54 17.76 5.05 -10.24
N ALA A 55 17.74 5.38 -8.94
CA ALA A 55 16.59 5.18 -8.08
C ALA A 55 15.44 6.20 -8.31
N ASP A 56 15.73 7.34 -8.96
CA ASP A 56 14.81 8.47 -9.09
C ASP A 56 13.46 8.08 -9.71
N HIS A 57 13.48 7.20 -10.72
CA HIS A 57 12.25 6.71 -11.34
C HIS A 57 11.34 5.97 -10.34
N PHE A 58 11.89 5.12 -9.49
CA PHE A 58 11.14 4.41 -8.45
C PHE A 58 10.71 5.33 -7.31
N ILE A 59 11.47 6.41 -7.04
CA ILE A 59 11.06 7.45 -6.09
C ILE A 59 9.79 8.15 -6.60
N ASP A 60 9.76 8.52 -7.88
CA ASP A 60 8.58 9.13 -8.51
C ASP A 60 7.37 8.19 -8.51
N ILE A 61 7.58 6.90 -8.82
CA ILE A 61 6.53 5.86 -8.74
C ILE A 61 5.99 5.76 -7.31
N ALA A 62 6.85 5.62 -6.31
CA ALA A 62 6.45 5.44 -4.92
C ALA A 62 5.72 6.69 -4.38
N ASN A 63 6.17 7.88 -4.75
CA ASN A 63 5.48 9.14 -4.44
C ASN A 63 4.09 9.20 -5.11
N SER A 64 3.97 8.77 -6.37
CA SER A 64 2.65 8.68 -7.02
C SER A 64 1.73 7.68 -6.31
N CYS A 65 2.24 6.55 -5.82
CA CYS A 65 1.48 5.59 -5.04
C CYS A 65 1.07 6.17 -3.67
N TYR A 66 1.96 6.94 -3.03
CA TYR A 66 1.69 7.67 -1.78
C TYR A 66 0.52 8.64 -1.88
N GLU A 67 0.46 9.41 -2.97
CA GLU A 67 -0.62 10.36 -3.19
C GLU A 67 -2.00 9.69 -3.16
N TYR A 68 -2.11 8.47 -3.70
CA TYR A 68 -3.35 7.70 -3.60
C TYR A 68 -3.51 7.02 -2.24
N ALA A 69 -2.56 6.15 -1.86
CA ALA A 69 -2.69 5.26 -0.70
C ALA A 69 -2.84 6.03 0.62
N VAL A 70 -2.09 7.13 0.80
CA VAL A 70 -2.07 7.91 2.03
C VAL A 70 -2.91 9.18 1.90
N ASN A 71 -2.74 9.93 0.81
CA ASN A 71 -3.43 11.22 0.63
C ASN A 71 -4.82 11.10 0.01
N GLY A 72 -5.24 9.92 -0.45
CA GLY A 72 -6.58 9.69 -1.02
C GLY A 72 -6.78 10.38 -2.37
N ARG A 73 -5.72 10.75 -3.09
CA ARG A 73 -5.84 11.44 -4.38
C ARG A 73 -5.93 10.42 -5.50
N LEU A 74 -7.16 10.18 -5.96
CA LEU A 74 -7.46 9.22 -7.02
C LEU A 74 -7.45 9.95 -8.37
N LYS A 75 -6.40 9.73 -9.16
CA LYS A 75 -6.25 10.40 -10.46
C LYS A 75 -7.32 9.92 -11.44
N THR A 76 -7.83 10.85 -12.23
CA THR A 76 -8.80 10.58 -13.31
C THR A 76 -8.21 10.75 -14.71
N THR A 77 -6.95 11.17 -14.78
CA THR A 77 -6.17 11.39 -16.00
C THR A 77 -4.90 10.57 -15.97
N ASN A 78 -4.31 10.31 -17.14
CA ASN A 78 -3.08 9.50 -17.28
C ASN A 78 -3.18 8.12 -16.62
N LEU A 79 -4.34 7.47 -16.73
CA LEU A 79 -4.64 6.19 -16.08
C LEU A 79 -3.68 5.07 -16.51
N GLY A 80 -3.20 5.07 -17.76
CA GLY A 80 -2.20 4.11 -18.22
C GLY A 80 -0.88 4.22 -17.44
N ILE A 81 -0.38 5.45 -17.25
CA ILE A 81 0.84 5.70 -16.44
C ILE A 81 0.60 5.31 -14.99
N GLN A 82 -0.61 5.55 -14.46
CA GLN A 82 -0.94 5.12 -13.11
C GLN A 82 -0.94 3.59 -13.00
N ASP A 83 -1.49 2.89 -13.99
CA ASP A 83 -1.49 1.42 -14.03
C ASP A 83 -0.06 0.87 -14.03
N ASP A 84 0.78 1.36 -14.94
CA ASP A 84 2.19 1.00 -15.05
C ASP A 84 2.93 1.25 -13.73
N ASN A 85 2.76 2.43 -13.12
CA ASN A 85 3.39 2.78 -11.85
C ASN A 85 3.04 1.77 -10.74
N TRP A 86 1.79 1.35 -10.62
CA TRP A 86 1.39 0.39 -9.56
C TRP A 86 1.91 -1.03 -9.83
N LEU A 87 2.00 -1.43 -11.10
CA LEU A 87 2.60 -2.71 -11.50
C LEU A 87 4.11 -2.71 -11.25
N ASP A 88 4.81 -1.66 -11.65
CA ASP A 88 6.25 -1.50 -11.44
C ASP A 88 6.58 -1.40 -9.96
N PHE A 89 5.73 -0.73 -9.17
CA PHE A 89 5.89 -0.67 -7.72
C PHE A 89 5.76 -2.05 -7.07
N ALA A 90 4.74 -2.84 -7.45
CA ALA A 90 4.58 -4.20 -6.96
C ALA A 90 5.76 -5.10 -7.34
N SER A 91 6.21 -5.00 -8.59
CA SER A 91 7.36 -5.74 -9.11
C SER A 91 8.64 -5.40 -8.35
N PHE A 92 8.91 -4.11 -8.14
CA PHE A 92 10.08 -3.62 -7.41
C PHE A 92 10.13 -4.13 -5.97
N ILE A 93 9.02 -4.02 -5.23
CA ILE A 93 8.93 -4.52 -3.84
C ILE A 93 9.18 -6.03 -3.80
N ASN A 94 8.58 -6.78 -4.72
CA ASN A 94 8.75 -8.23 -4.78
C ASN A 94 10.20 -8.62 -5.14
N GLN A 95 10.83 -7.91 -6.08
CA GLN A 95 12.22 -8.13 -6.45
C GLN A 95 13.16 -7.83 -5.28
N ALA A 96 12.94 -6.72 -4.57
CA ALA A 96 13.73 -6.34 -3.41
C ALA A 96 13.72 -7.42 -2.29
N ARG A 97 12.62 -8.17 -2.15
CA ARG A 97 12.59 -9.34 -1.26
C ARG A 97 13.46 -10.48 -1.74
N TRP A 98 13.43 -10.80 -3.03
CA TRP A 98 14.24 -11.89 -3.59
C TRP A 98 15.73 -11.57 -3.56
N ASP A 99 16.10 -10.32 -3.78
CA ASP A 99 17.47 -9.86 -3.64
C ASP A 99 17.95 -9.94 -2.19
N GLU A 100 17.08 -9.65 -1.22
CA GLU A 100 17.39 -9.87 0.19
C GLU A 100 17.59 -11.36 0.50
N GLU A 101 16.61 -12.20 0.14
CA GLU A 101 16.59 -13.62 0.49
C GLU A 101 17.78 -14.39 -0.12
N PHE A 102 18.11 -14.12 -1.38
CA PHE A 102 19.11 -14.91 -2.10
C PHE A 102 20.51 -14.27 -2.14
N HIS A 103 20.59 -12.95 -1.95
CA HIS A 103 21.87 -12.22 -2.08
C HIS A 103 22.23 -11.42 -0.83
N SER A 104 21.40 -11.43 0.22
CA SER A 104 21.59 -10.62 1.44
C SER A 104 21.91 -9.17 1.09
N ALA A 105 21.11 -8.64 0.15
CA ALA A 105 21.36 -7.37 -0.51
C ALA A 105 21.06 -6.14 0.37
N ASN A 106 20.53 -6.33 1.57
CA ASN A 106 20.00 -5.28 2.44
C ASN A 106 18.94 -4.42 1.70
N SER A 107 18.09 -5.08 0.92
CA SER A 107 17.09 -4.46 0.02
C SER A 107 15.68 -4.48 0.58
N LEU A 108 15.44 -5.10 1.74
CA LEU A 108 14.10 -5.25 2.29
C LEU A 108 13.42 -3.89 2.54
N ALA A 109 12.23 -3.71 1.96
CA ALA A 109 11.53 -2.44 1.90
C ALA A 109 10.13 -2.50 2.58
N LEU A 110 10.11 -2.71 3.90
CA LEU A 110 8.89 -2.91 4.69
C LEU A 110 7.92 -1.70 4.65
N GLY A 111 8.43 -0.48 4.57
CA GLY A 111 7.60 0.72 4.44
C GLY A 111 6.94 0.81 3.06
N LEU A 112 7.63 0.37 2.00
CA LEU A 112 7.05 0.28 0.65
C LEU A 112 5.99 -0.81 0.56
N GLU A 113 6.20 -1.97 1.20
CA GLU A 113 5.16 -3.00 1.33
C GLU A 113 3.92 -2.47 2.03
N LYS A 114 4.13 -1.75 3.14
CA LYS A 114 3.03 -1.11 3.87
C LYS A 114 2.31 -0.09 2.98
N LEU A 115 3.04 0.69 2.19
CA LEU A 115 2.46 1.64 1.25
C LEU A 115 1.57 0.94 0.22
N PHE A 116 2.05 -0.17 -0.36
CA PHE A 116 1.27 -0.98 -1.28
C PHE A 116 -0.01 -1.52 -0.62
N LYS A 117 0.13 -2.08 0.60
CA LYS A 117 -0.99 -2.62 1.38
C LYS A 117 -2.04 -1.55 1.71
N LEU A 118 -1.61 -0.33 2.04
CA LEU A 118 -2.51 0.82 2.24
C LEU A 118 -3.31 1.10 0.97
N GLY A 119 -2.64 1.13 -0.19
CA GLY A 119 -3.28 1.31 -1.49
C GLY A 119 -4.30 0.22 -1.82
N ALA A 120 -3.96 -1.05 -1.63
CA ALA A 120 -4.85 -2.18 -1.88
C ALA A 120 -6.09 -2.17 -0.97
N ILE A 121 -5.92 -1.92 0.33
CA ILE A 121 -7.06 -1.84 1.26
C ILE A 121 -7.93 -0.61 0.94
N ARG A 122 -7.31 0.52 0.58
CA ARG A 122 -8.04 1.73 0.17
C ARG A 122 -8.83 1.50 -1.12
N ALA A 123 -8.25 0.81 -2.11
CA ALA A 123 -8.93 0.48 -3.36
C ALA A 123 -10.22 -0.31 -3.10
N ARG A 124 -10.18 -1.29 -2.19
CA ARG A 124 -11.40 -2.00 -1.76
C ARG A 124 -12.44 -1.07 -1.16
N LEU A 125 -12.02 -0.20 -0.24
CA LEU A 125 -12.92 0.77 0.38
C LEU A 125 -13.54 1.70 -0.68
N ASP A 126 -12.75 2.17 -1.62
CA ASP A 126 -13.18 3.09 -2.68
C ASP A 126 -14.10 2.40 -3.69
N LEU A 127 -13.83 1.14 -4.07
CA LEU A 127 -14.73 0.35 -4.91
C LEU A 127 -16.10 0.19 -4.24
N ASP A 128 -16.12 -0.16 -2.95
CA ASP A 128 -17.36 -0.36 -2.19
C ASP A 128 -18.13 0.96 -1.91
N THR A 129 -17.45 2.11 -1.90
CA THR A 129 -18.04 3.39 -1.46
C THR A 129 -18.22 4.43 -2.55
N LEU A 130 -17.43 4.37 -3.63
CA LEU A 130 -17.49 5.26 -4.79
C LEU A 130 -17.99 4.55 -6.06
N GLY A 131 -18.06 3.21 -6.06
CA GLY A 131 -18.63 2.41 -7.15
C GLY A 131 -17.91 2.58 -8.49
N ASP A 132 -18.68 2.68 -9.57
CA ASP A 132 -18.18 2.74 -10.96
C ASP A 132 -17.12 3.82 -11.20
N ALA A 133 -17.17 4.93 -10.46
CA ALA A 133 -16.20 6.01 -10.58
C ALA A 133 -14.81 5.57 -10.10
N ALA A 134 -14.72 4.80 -9.00
CA ALA A 134 -13.46 4.21 -8.55
C ALA A 134 -13.01 3.11 -9.51
N HIS A 135 -13.92 2.27 -9.99
CA HIS A 135 -13.57 1.18 -10.92
C HIS A 135 -12.88 1.70 -12.19
N LYS A 136 -13.29 2.86 -12.70
CA LYS A 136 -12.68 3.50 -13.89
C LYS A 136 -11.34 4.16 -13.61
N ALA A 137 -11.06 4.54 -12.37
CA ALA A 137 -9.87 5.33 -12.00
C ALA A 137 -8.77 4.51 -11.33
N LEU A 138 -9.10 3.33 -10.80
CA LEU A 138 -8.15 2.47 -10.11
C LEU A 138 -7.26 1.71 -11.09
N PRO A 139 -5.98 1.50 -10.74
CA PRO A 139 -5.09 0.57 -11.44
C PRO A 139 -5.67 -0.84 -11.44
N THR A 140 -5.50 -1.56 -12.54
CA THR A 140 -5.90 -2.96 -12.73
C THR A 140 -5.41 -3.86 -11.60
N VAL A 141 -4.16 -3.67 -11.14
CA VAL A 141 -3.57 -4.47 -10.04
C VAL A 141 -4.29 -4.29 -8.68
N LEU A 142 -5.09 -3.23 -8.53
CA LEU A 142 -5.87 -2.93 -7.33
C LEU A 142 -7.39 -3.17 -7.52
N GLN A 143 -7.83 -3.61 -8.70
CA GLN A 143 -9.24 -3.87 -9.00
C GLN A 143 -9.65 -5.30 -8.61
N GLY A 144 -10.98 -5.54 -8.53
CA GLY A 144 -11.55 -6.88 -8.42
C GLY A 144 -11.54 -7.48 -7.01
N GLU A 145 -11.42 -6.62 -5.99
CA GLU A 145 -11.34 -7.00 -4.58
C GLU A 145 -12.50 -6.42 -3.74
N GLU A 146 -13.54 -5.87 -4.39
CA GLU A 146 -14.76 -5.44 -3.73
C GLU A 146 -15.40 -6.60 -2.95
N CYS A 147 -15.73 -6.34 -1.68
CA CYS A 147 -16.34 -7.36 -0.82
C CYS A 147 -17.38 -6.81 0.17
N GLY A 148 -17.58 -5.48 0.18
CA GLY A 148 -18.56 -4.80 1.03
C GLY A 148 -18.18 -4.75 2.51
N TYR A 149 -16.95 -5.14 2.88
CA TYR A 149 -16.49 -5.04 4.27
C TYR A 149 -14.97 -4.98 4.39
N LEU A 150 -14.51 -4.49 5.53
CA LEU A 150 -13.11 -4.57 5.98
C LEU A 150 -13.02 -5.34 7.31
N THR A 151 -11.93 -6.04 7.52
CA THR A 151 -11.55 -6.61 8.81
C THR A 151 -11.04 -5.52 9.76
N LEU A 152 -11.02 -5.80 11.07
CA LEU A 152 -10.46 -4.86 12.05
C LEU A 152 -8.97 -4.55 11.79
N ALA A 153 -8.22 -5.52 11.28
CA ALA A 153 -6.82 -5.35 10.89
C ALA A 153 -6.68 -4.39 9.69
N GLU A 154 -7.54 -4.52 8.68
CA GLU A 154 -7.53 -3.60 7.52
C GLU A 154 -7.93 -2.17 7.92
N VAL A 155 -8.94 -2.03 8.78
CA VAL A 155 -9.32 -0.72 9.35
C VAL A 155 -8.16 -0.13 10.16
N ALA A 156 -7.41 -0.95 10.90
CA ALA A 156 -6.24 -0.53 11.65
C ALA A 156 -5.13 0.03 10.75
N VAL A 157 -4.89 -0.63 9.60
CA VAL A 157 -3.91 -0.17 8.60
C VAL A 157 -4.32 1.18 8.03
N LEU A 158 -5.57 1.33 7.54
CA LEU A 158 -6.05 2.61 6.99
C LEU A 158 -6.06 3.74 8.02
N ALA A 159 -6.38 3.44 9.27
CA ALA A 159 -6.39 4.41 10.36
C ALA A 159 -4.99 4.73 10.89
N GLN A 160 -3.97 3.99 10.45
CA GLN A 160 -2.60 4.03 10.95
C GLN A 160 -2.53 3.95 12.48
N MET A 161 -3.17 2.93 13.06
CA MET A 161 -3.18 2.67 14.50
C MET A 161 -3.18 1.17 14.78
N ASN A 162 -2.79 0.75 15.97
CA ASN A 162 -2.81 -0.66 16.34
C ASN A 162 -4.26 -1.22 16.34
N GLU A 163 -4.38 -2.52 16.07
CA GLU A 163 -5.68 -3.21 16.00
C GLU A 163 -6.43 -3.20 17.35
N LYS A 164 -5.70 -3.15 18.47
CA LYS A 164 -6.29 -3.06 19.82
C LYS A 164 -7.11 -1.78 19.97
N SER A 165 -6.64 -0.64 19.46
CA SER A 165 -7.36 0.63 19.45
C SER A 165 -8.65 0.55 18.62
N VAL A 166 -8.59 -0.10 17.46
CA VAL A 166 -9.79 -0.33 16.61
C VAL A 166 -10.79 -1.22 17.35
N ARG A 167 -10.33 -2.29 18.00
CA ARG A 167 -11.18 -3.18 18.82
C ARG A 167 -11.81 -2.48 20.02
N ASN A 168 -11.14 -1.48 20.60
CA ASN A 168 -11.74 -0.65 21.65
C ASN A 168 -12.85 0.24 21.08
N ALA A 169 -12.70 0.72 19.85
CA ALA A 169 -13.75 1.49 19.19
C ALA A 169 -15.01 0.66 18.91
N THR A 170 -14.93 -0.67 18.85
CA THR A 170 -16.12 -1.52 18.64
C THR A 170 -16.99 -1.70 19.89
N GLN A 171 -16.50 -1.28 21.07
CA GLN A 171 -17.21 -1.47 22.33
C GLN A 171 -18.51 -0.65 22.39
N PRO A 172 -19.58 -1.15 23.04
CA PRO A 172 -20.88 -0.47 23.09
C PRO A 172 -20.83 0.96 23.67
N ILE A 173 -19.88 1.21 24.58
CA ILE A 173 -19.72 2.49 25.28
C ILE A 173 -18.73 3.45 24.59
N ALA A 174 -18.16 3.07 23.45
CA ALA A 174 -17.20 3.93 22.74
C ALA A 174 -17.92 5.18 22.19
N PRO A 175 -17.39 6.40 22.40
CA PRO A 175 -18.05 7.64 21.98
C PRO A 175 -18.33 7.75 20.47
N ASP A 176 -17.38 7.29 19.64
CA ASP A 176 -17.54 7.11 18.20
C ASP A 176 -17.39 5.62 17.88
N ARG A 177 -18.45 4.87 18.24
CA ARG A 177 -18.45 3.43 18.14
C ARG A 177 -18.30 2.98 16.69
N LEU A 178 -17.41 2.02 16.47
CA LEU A 178 -17.26 1.32 15.20
C LEU A 178 -18.18 0.10 15.17
N SER A 179 -19.24 0.16 14.38
CA SER A 179 -20.23 -0.91 14.28
C SER A 179 -19.64 -2.11 13.53
N THR A 180 -19.87 -3.31 14.05
CA THR A 180 -19.35 -4.55 13.46
C THR A 180 -20.48 -5.53 13.21
N ARG A 181 -20.25 -6.43 12.25
CA ARG A 181 -21.10 -7.58 11.96
C ARG A 181 -20.27 -8.85 11.87
N LYS A 182 -20.93 -9.99 11.85
CA LYS A 182 -20.29 -11.29 11.60
C LYS A 182 -20.33 -11.62 10.11
N GLN A 183 -19.22 -12.09 9.58
CA GLN A 183 -19.09 -12.71 8.26
C GLN A 183 -18.45 -14.07 8.45
N GLY A 184 -19.27 -15.13 8.47
CA GLY A 184 -18.83 -16.45 8.93
C GLY A 184 -18.32 -16.39 10.37
N THR A 185 -17.08 -16.83 10.60
CA THR A 185 -16.43 -16.78 11.92
C THR A 185 -15.76 -15.44 12.23
N ARG A 186 -15.61 -14.56 11.24
CA ARG A 186 -14.86 -13.30 11.37
C ARG A 186 -15.76 -12.15 11.81
N THR A 187 -15.21 -11.25 12.62
CA THR A 187 -15.81 -9.95 12.91
C THR A 187 -15.31 -8.95 11.87
N VAL A 188 -16.24 -8.29 11.18
CA VAL A 188 -15.94 -7.35 10.10
C VAL A 188 -16.73 -6.06 10.29
N VAL A 189 -16.33 -5.03 9.55
CA VAL A 189 -16.96 -3.71 9.50
C VAL A 189 -17.45 -3.50 8.07
N ASP A 190 -18.71 -3.09 7.91
CA ASP A 190 -19.21 -2.71 6.59
C ASP A 190 -18.40 -1.55 6.00
N SER A 191 -18.14 -1.55 4.69
CA SER A 191 -17.27 -0.53 4.07
C SER A 191 -17.78 0.90 4.25
N GLN A 192 -19.09 1.12 4.25
CA GLN A 192 -19.66 2.45 4.51
C GLN A 192 -19.47 2.88 5.97
N GLU A 193 -19.61 1.94 6.91
CA GLU A 193 -19.34 2.18 8.32
C GLU A 193 -17.85 2.43 8.59
N ALA A 194 -16.97 1.67 7.93
CA ALA A 194 -15.53 1.88 8.00
C ALA A 194 -15.18 3.29 7.51
N LEU A 195 -15.69 3.71 6.35
CA LEU A 195 -15.48 5.06 5.82
C LEU A 195 -15.98 6.15 6.78
N ARG A 196 -17.20 5.99 7.34
CA ARG A 196 -17.77 6.93 8.32
C ARG A 196 -16.84 7.11 9.50
N TRP A 197 -16.34 6.02 10.08
CA TRP A 197 -15.48 6.06 11.25
C TRP A 197 -14.06 6.58 10.93
N LEU A 198 -13.51 6.17 9.79
CA LEU A 198 -12.20 6.59 9.29
C LEU A 198 -12.13 8.10 9.02
N LYS A 199 -13.21 8.71 8.53
CA LYS A 199 -13.33 10.18 8.36
C LYS A 199 -13.03 10.97 9.64
N GLY A 200 -13.24 10.38 10.81
CA GLY A 200 -12.93 11.00 12.10
C GLY A 200 -11.50 10.79 12.59
N ARG A 201 -10.62 10.15 11.81
CA ARG A 201 -9.24 9.81 12.21
C ARG A 201 -8.23 10.77 11.57
N ARG A 202 -7.29 11.26 12.38
CA ARG A 202 -6.28 12.25 11.96
C ARG A 202 -5.45 11.85 10.74
N ASN A 203 -5.17 10.55 10.57
CA ASN A 203 -4.24 10.05 9.55
C ASN A 203 -4.97 9.48 8.32
N PHE A 204 -6.28 9.68 8.21
CA PHE A 204 -7.06 9.19 7.08
C PHE A 204 -7.68 10.36 6.32
N ASN A 205 -7.27 10.49 5.05
CA ASN A 205 -7.90 11.38 4.09
C ASN A 205 -8.89 10.57 3.25
N PRO A 206 -10.19 10.92 3.21
CA PRO A 206 -11.14 10.31 2.29
C PRO A 206 -10.70 10.52 0.85
N SER A 207 -10.96 9.53 0.00
CA SER A 207 -10.55 9.63 -1.39
C SER A 207 -11.30 10.73 -2.14
N VAL A 208 -10.57 11.49 -2.95
CA VAL A 208 -11.07 12.55 -3.82
C VAL A 208 -10.50 12.36 -5.21
N PHE A 209 -11.34 12.59 -6.22
CA PHE A 209 -10.92 12.56 -7.61
C PHE A 209 -10.08 13.81 -7.94
N VAL A 210 -8.94 13.60 -8.60
CA VAL A 210 -8.02 14.67 -9.04
C VAL A 210 -7.67 14.56 -10.52
#